data_AF-A0AAU2ELQ7-F1
#
_entry.id   AF-A0AAU2ELQ7-F1
#
_cell.length_a   1.000
_cell.length_b   1.000
_cell.length_c   1.000
_cell.angle_alpha   90.00
_cell.angle_beta   90.00
_cell.angle_gamma   90.00
#
_symmetry.space_group_name_H-M   'P 1'
#
loop_
_entity.id
_entity.type
_entity.pdbx_description
1 polymer ?
#
loop_
_entity_poly.entity_id
_entity_poly.type
_entity_poly.pdbx_seq_one_letter_code
_entity_poly.pdbx_strand_id
1 'polypeptide(L)'
;MPSLATFLRAVRRDLTPGELAGYRKGPDAARARDVFGKRPRTWRNHTWEGDHVQAPLRVAAAGRLVRPHVTWFIDCATKAITGVAVTPGTPSRASILVALRSAILRTGSYGPVGGRPETVRIDRGKDFLSATVTAAFTAFGTTVDDLPPYSPHLKGSIENLNRSATRMLFAALPAHRTKQPRRRPDRLPTAPALSFEDFTAEVLAFVTWWNTQHHPDGLQGRTPLEAWNADPTPLTDIPASDLWSFTLEDDARTHRITSHGVRFKKHDYLADWMTGQAGREVRVRFMPHHTHEIEVCDPAGHRLGTAHLADQATGEQLTALHRARARRAGRLRADAKAAERLRHQRFAPTTTPAPPHRLDAVTAAEATRELSRHHESTLTTLALPDLIPPTPAPPDWPTPATVTTAAHSASHPTVPRTAPASNRQDPL
;
A
#
# COMPACT_ATOMS: atom_id res chain seq x y z
N MET A 1 -64.87 -23.40 -29.85
CA MET A 1 -63.49 -22.87 -29.74
C MET A 1 -63.48 -21.43 -30.20
N PRO A 2 -62.91 -20.47 -29.45
CA PRO A 2 -62.83 -19.07 -29.88
C PRO A 2 -62.00 -18.94 -31.16
N SER A 3 -62.22 -17.87 -31.93
CA SER A 3 -61.45 -17.62 -33.16
C SER A 3 -59.98 -17.34 -32.84
N LEU A 4 -59.07 -17.66 -33.77
CA LEU A 4 -57.63 -17.41 -33.62
C LEU A 4 -57.33 -15.96 -33.23
N ALA A 5 -58.04 -15.00 -33.81
CA ALA A 5 -57.88 -13.58 -33.49
C ALA A 5 -58.35 -13.22 -32.07
N THR A 6 -59.31 -13.95 -31.52
CA THR A 6 -59.80 -13.80 -30.14
C THR A 6 -58.82 -14.42 -29.15
N PHE A 7 -58.31 -15.62 -29.47
CA PHE A 7 -57.27 -16.28 -28.70
C PHE A 7 -55.98 -15.47 -28.64
N LEU A 8 -55.47 -14.97 -29.77
CA LEU A 8 -54.25 -14.15 -29.81
C LEU A 8 -54.41 -12.81 -29.07
N ARG A 9 -55.61 -12.23 -29.04
CA ARG A 9 -55.91 -11.04 -28.25
C ARG A 9 -55.90 -11.35 -26.75
N ALA A 10 -56.49 -12.46 -26.33
CA ALA A 10 -56.43 -12.92 -24.95
C ALA A 10 -54.98 -13.18 -24.51
N VAL A 11 -54.18 -13.89 -25.31
CA VAL A 11 -52.76 -14.15 -25.02
C VAL A 11 -51.94 -12.86 -24.89
N ARG A 12 -52.18 -11.84 -25.73
CA ARG A 12 -51.48 -10.55 -25.63
C ARG A 12 -51.94 -9.69 -24.44
N ARG A 13 -53.18 -9.87 -23.99
CA ARG A 13 -53.73 -9.17 -22.83
C ARG A 13 -53.28 -9.82 -21.51
N ASP A 14 -53.27 -11.14 -21.49
CA ASP A 14 -53.14 -11.92 -20.26
C ASP A 14 -51.69 -12.32 -19.96
N LEU A 15 -50.79 -12.29 -20.96
CA LEU A 15 -49.35 -12.48 -20.73
C LEU A 15 -48.60 -11.15 -20.59
N THR A 16 -47.80 -11.05 -19.55
CA THR A 16 -46.89 -9.94 -19.34
C THR A 16 -45.77 -9.91 -20.40
N PRO A 17 -45.14 -8.76 -20.64
CA PRO A 17 -43.98 -8.67 -21.52
C PRO A 17 -42.81 -9.58 -21.08
N GLY A 18 -42.68 -9.83 -19.77
CA GLY A 18 -41.70 -10.74 -19.20
C GLY A 18 -41.99 -12.20 -19.56
N GLU A 19 -43.23 -12.66 -19.36
CA GLU A 19 -43.64 -14.03 -19.74
C GLU A 19 -43.50 -14.27 -21.24
N LEU A 20 -43.93 -13.32 -22.07
CA LEU A 20 -43.76 -13.38 -23.52
C LEU A 20 -42.28 -13.45 -23.94
N ALA A 21 -41.40 -12.72 -23.27
CA ALA A 21 -39.97 -12.79 -23.52
C ALA A 21 -39.38 -14.13 -23.04
N GLY A 22 -39.84 -14.62 -21.89
CA GLY A 22 -39.51 -15.92 -21.32
C GLY A 22 -39.82 -17.08 -22.25
N TYR A 23 -41.05 -17.15 -22.75
CA TYR A 23 -41.47 -18.20 -23.67
C TYR A 23 -40.74 -18.16 -25.02
N ARG A 24 -40.27 -16.98 -25.46
CA ARG A 24 -39.57 -16.83 -26.75
C ARG A 24 -38.08 -17.08 -26.69
N LYS A 25 -37.42 -16.62 -25.62
CA LYS A 25 -35.96 -16.52 -25.55
C LYS A 25 -35.37 -17.10 -24.26
N GLY A 26 -36.20 -17.72 -23.45
CA GLY A 26 -35.81 -18.33 -22.18
C GLY A 26 -35.87 -17.35 -21.00
N PRO A 27 -35.60 -17.86 -19.78
CA PRO A 27 -35.81 -17.15 -18.53
C PRO A 27 -34.99 -15.86 -18.38
N ASP A 28 -33.81 -15.76 -19.01
CA ASP A 28 -33.00 -14.53 -18.98
C ASP A 28 -33.68 -13.35 -19.68
N ALA A 29 -34.45 -13.62 -20.75
CA ALA A 29 -35.18 -12.61 -21.47
C ALA A 29 -36.44 -12.14 -20.71
N ALA A 30 -37.05 -13.03 -19.92
CA ALA A 30 -38.10 -12.65 -18.97
C ALA A 30 -37.53 -11.71 -17.90
N ARG A 31 -36.41 -12.09 -17.28
CA ARG A 31 -35.75 -11.28 -16.24
C ARG A 31 -35.33 -9.90 -16.72
N ALA A 32 -34.93 -9.75 -17.98
CA ALA A 32 -34.63 -8.43 -18.55
C ALA A 32 -35.83 -7.45 -18.56
N ARG A 33 -37.05 -7.96 -18.33
CA ARG A 33 -38.29 -7.18 -18.23
C ARG A 33 -38.79 -7.01 -16.79
N ASP A 34 -38.17 -7.67 -15.83
CA ASP A 34 -38.54 -7.54 -14.42
C ASP A 34 -38.14 -6.17 -13.87
N VAL A 35 -38.95 -5.65 -12.96
CA VAL A 35 -38.67 -4.40 -12.26
C VAL A 35 -37.86 -4.72 -11.01
N PHE A 36 -36.59 -4.33 -11.00
CA PHE A 36 -35.73 -4.47 -9.84
C PHE A 36 -35.64 -3.16 -9.07
N GLY A 37 -35.74 -3.25 -7.75
CA GLY A 37 -35.45 -2.12 -6.87
C GLY A 37 -33.99 -1.68 -7.03
N LYS A 38 -33.76 -0.38 -7.19
CA LYS A 38 -32.39 0.17 -7.13
C LYS A 38 -31.97 0.24 -5.67
N ARG A 39 -30.81 -0.33 -5.34
CA ARG A 39 -30.22 -0.13 -4.01
C ARG A 39 -29.97 1.37 -3.80
N PRO A 40 -30.23 1.90 -2.60
CA PRO A 40 -29.91 3.29 -2.29
C PRO A 40 -28.40 3.51 -2.51
N ARG A 41 -28.05 4.69 -3.03
CA ARG A 41 -26.65 5.10 -3.09
C ARG A 41 -26.13 5.24 -1.67
N THR A 42 -25.01 4.60 -1.39
CA THR A 42 -24.27 4.74 -0.14
C THR A 42 -23.24 5.86 -0.26
N TRP A 43 -22.40 6.03 0.76
CA TRP A 43 -21.22 6.90 0.71
C TRP A 43 -20.03 6.22 0.04
N ARG A 44 -19.00 7.02 -0.28
CA ARG A 44 -17.72 6.56 -0.80
C ARG A 44 -17.11 5.52 0.13
N ASN A 45 -16.48 4.51 -0.46
CA ASN A 45 -15.78 3.46 0.26
C ASN A 45 -16.64 2.57 1.17
N HIS A 46 -17.98 2.67 1.09
CA HIS A 46 -18.88 1.80 1.86
C HIS A 46 -18.89 0.38 1.29
N THR A 47 -19.16 0.23 -0.01
CA THR A 47 -19.21 -1.07 -0.65
C THR A 47 -18.39 -1.12 -1.92
N TRP A 48 -17.49 -2.10 -1.99
CA TRP A 48 -16.86 -2.46 -3.26
C TRP A 48 -17.53 -3.67 -3.88
N GLU A 49 -17.54 -3.72 -5.21
CA GLU A 49 -17.81 -4.92 -5.97
C GLU A 49 -16.49 -5.42 -6.59
N GLY A 50 -16.22 -6.71 -6.43
CA GLY A 50 -15.04 -7.37 -7.00
C GLY A 50 -15.43 -8.43 -8.03
N ASP A 51 -14.72 -8.47 -9.15
CA ASP A 51 -14.87 -9.52 -10.16
C ASP A 51 -13.59 -9.67 -11.01
N HIS A 52 -13.49 -10.77 -11.74
CA HIS A 52 -12.47 -10.96 -12.76
C HIS A 52 -13.09 -11.17 -14.14
N VAL A 53 -12.49 -10.57 -15.16
CA VAL A 53 -12.91 -10.69 -16.56
C VAL A 53 -11.77 -11.26 -17.40
N GLN A 54 -12.07 -12.25 -18.23
CA GLN A 54 -11.14 -12.72 -19.26
C GLN A 54 -11.13 -11.70 -20.41
N ALA A 55 -9.97 -11.12 -20.72
CA ALA A 55 -9.85 -10.24 -21.87
C ALA A 55 -10.08 -11.05 -23.16
N PRO A 56 -10.97 -10.63 -24.06
CA PRO A 56 -11.26 -11.32 -25.32
C PRO A 56 -10.17 -11.08 -26.38
N LEU A 57 -8.90 -11.17 -25.98
CA LEU A 57 -7.73 -10.96 -26.82
C LEU A 57 -6.57 -11.89 -26.40
N ARG A 58 -5.50 -11.91 -27.19
CA ARG A 58 -4.27 -12.66 -26.87
C ARG A 58 -3.10 -11.70 -26.69
N VAL A 59 -2.25 -11.98 -25.70
CA VAL A 59 -1.01 -11.25 -25.42
C VAL A 59 0.17 -12.21 -25.38
N ALA A 60 1.36 -11.70 -25.73
CA ALA A 60 2.61 -12.45 -25.64
C ALA A 60 3.17 -12.37 -24.22
N ALA A 61 3.31 -13.53 -23.57
CA ALA A 61 3.92 -13.66 -22.25
C ALA A 61 4.89 -14.85 -22.26
N ALA A 62 6.17 -14.64 -21.94
CA ALA A 62 7.20 -15.70 -21.88
C ALA A 62 7.21 -16.63 -23.12
N GLY A 63 7.20 -16.04 -24.32
CA GLY A 63 7.27 -16.77 -25.60
C GLY A 63 5.98 -17.49 -26.02
N ARG A 64 4.87 -17.33 -25.30
CA ARG A 64 3.57 -17.93 -25.63
C ARG A 64 2.45 -16.89 -25.70
N LEU A 65 1.43 -17.19 -26.51
CA LEU A 65 0.21 -16.39 -26.57
C LEU A 65 -0.80 -16.88 -25.54
N VAL A 66 -1.13 -16.01 -24.59
CA VAL A 66 -2.04 -16.29 -23.48
C VAL A 66 -3.26 -15.37 -23.52
N ARG A 67 -4.32 -15.73 -22.77
CA ARG A 67 -5.49 -14.89 -22.59
C ARG A 67 -5.44 -14.30 -21.18
N PRO A 68 -5.15 -13.01 -21.04
CA PRO A 68 -5.02 -12.42 -19.73
C PRO A 68 -6.40 -12.25 -19.08
N HIS A 69 -6.43 -12.33 -17.76
CA HIS A 69 -7.58 -11.93 -16.96
C HIS A 69 -7.25 -10.64 -16.22
N VAL A 70 -8.26 -9.80 -16.04
CA VAL A 70 -8.16 -8.60 -15.22
C VAL A 70 -9.10 -8.74 -14.04
N THR A 71 -8.58 -8.57 -12.83
CA THR A 71 -9.34 -8.54 -11.58
C THR A 71 -9.49 -7.08 -11.15
N TRP A 72 -10.71 -6.65 -10.86
CA TRP A 72 -11.00 -5.25 -10.50
C TRP A 72 -11.76 -5.18 -9.18
N PHE A 73 -11.57 -4.09 -8.45
CA PHE A 73 -12.46 -3.62 -7.41
C PHE A 73 -13.01 -2.25 -7.80
N ILE A 74 -14.33 -2.06 -7.65
CA ILE A 74 -15.01 -0.81 -7.95
C ILE A 74 -15.87 -0.37 -6.76
N ASP A 75 -15.78 0.91 -6.40
CA ASP A 75 -16.67 1.53 -5.43
C ASP A 75 -18.09 1.70 -6.00
N CYS A 76 -19.08 1.19 -5.29
CA CYS A 76 -20.47 1.19 -5.76
C CYS A 76 -21.12 2.58 -5.77
N ALA A 77 -20.69 3.49 -4.89
CA ALA A 77 -21.28 4.82 -4.74
C ALA A 77 -20.74 5.79 -5.80
N THR A 78 -19.43 5.76 -6.04
CA THR A 78 -18.73 6.70 -6.91
C THR A 78 -18.37 6.11 -8.27
N LYS A 79 -18.51 4.79 -8.44
CA LYS A 79 -18.06 4.05 -9.64
C LYS A 79 -16.56 4.14 -9.90
N ALA A 80 -15.78 4.57 -8.91
CA ALA A 80 -14.33 4.68 -9.04
C ALA A 80 -13.71 3.28 -8.93
N ILE A 81 -12.82 2.95 -9.86
CA ILE A 81 -12.02 1.74 -9.78
C ILE A 81 -11.00 1.97 -8.66
N THR A 82 -11.09 1.19 -7.59
CA THR A 82 -10.22 1.32 -6.44
C THR A 82 -8.92 0.54 -6.66
N GLY A 83 -8.99 -0.66 -7.24
CA GLY A 83 -7.79 -1.45 -7.51
C GLY A 83 -7.93 -2.42 -8.67
N VAL A 84 -6.79 -2.82 -9.23
CA VAL A 84 -6.71 -3.69 -10.41
C VAL A 84 -5.52 -4.65 -10.32
N ALA A 85 -5.67 -5.85 -10.87
CA ALA A 85 -4.57 -6.77 -11.12
C ALA A 85 -4.74 -7.47 -12.48
N VAL A 86 -3.65 -7.58 -13.23
CA VAL A 86 -3.60 -8.26 -14.52
C VAL A 86 -2.85 -9.59 -14.38
N THR A 87 -3.45 -10.68 -14.82
CA THR A 87 -2.87 -12.03 -14.74
C THR A 87 -2.79 -12.65 -16.12
N PRO A 88 -1.65 -13.22 -16.55
CA PRO A 88 -1.48 -13.76 -17.90
C PRO A 88 -2.31 -15.03 -18.16
N GLY A 89 -2.73 -15.73 -17.10
CA GLY A 89 -3.53 -16.95 -17.18
C GLY A 89 -4.81 -16.85 -16.37
N THR A 90 -5.32 -17.99 -15.91
CA THR A 90 -6.50 -18.07 -15.03
C THR A 90 -6.26 -17.22 -13.76
N PRO A 91 -7.24 -16.42 -13.33
CA PRO A 91 -7.13 -15.70 -12.08
C PRO A 91 -6.97 -16.70 -10.93
N SER A 92 -6.32 -16.26 -9.87
CA SER A 92 -6.06 -17.08 -8.70
C SER A 92 -6.29 -16.24 -7.46
N ARG A 93 -6.24 -16.89 -6.29
CA ARG A 93 -6.18 -16.19 -5.01
C ARG A 93 -5.18 -15.02 -5.02
N ALA A 94 -4.02 -15.22 -5.63
CA ALA A 94 -2.97 -14.21 -5.67
C ALA A 94 -3.39 -12.95 -6.46
N SER A 95 -4.09 -13.11 -7.58
CA SER A 95 -4.54 -11.96 -8.38
C SER A 95 -5.56 -11.11 -7.61
N ILE A 96 -6.40 -11.75 -6.81
CA ILE A 96 -7.36 -11.09 -5.94
C ILE A 96 -6.65 -10.27 -4.86
N LEU A 97 -5.66 -10.87 -4.19
CA LEU A 97 -4.90 -10.19 -3.13
C LEU A 97 -4.06 -9.02 -3.68
N VAL A 98 -3.53 -9.14 -4.90
CA VAL A 98 -2.85 -8.03 -5.59
C VAL A 98 -3.83 -6.90 -5.90
N ALA A 99 -4.99 -7.22 -6.47
CA ALA A 99 -6.02 -6.21 -6.76
C ALA A 99 -6.52 -5.55 -5.47
N LEU A 100 -6.65 -6.31 -4.38
CA LEU A 100 -7.05 -5.81 -3.07
C LEU A 100 -5.99 -4.88 -2.48
N ARG A 101 -4.70 -5.25 -2.56
CA ARG A 101 -3.59 -4.38 -2.16
C ARG A 101 -3.61 -3.07 -2.95
N SER A 102 -3.80 -3.16 -4.26
CA SER A 102 -3.95 -1.98 -5.12
C SER A 102 -5.15 -1.12 -4.73
N ALA A 103 -6.22 -1.72 -4.21
CA ALA A 103 -7.44 -1.00 -3.82
C ALA A 103 -7.33 -0.33 -2.44
N ILE A 104 -6.58 -0.91 -1.52
CA ILE A 104 -6.43 -0.38 -0.17
C ILE A 104 -5.37 0.74 -0.13
N LEU A 105 -4.27 0.60 -0.86
CA LEU A 105 -3.19 1.58 -0.86
C LEU A 105 -3.56 2.82 -1.68
N ARG A 106 -3.58 4.00 -1.04
CA ARG A 106 -3.93 5.27 -1.69
C ARG A 106 -2.73 6.17 -2.02
N THR A 107 -1.53 5.61 -2.00
CA THR A 107 -0.27 6.34 -2.15
C THR A 107 0.55 5.83 -3.33
N GLY A 108 1.33 6.71 -3.97
CA GLY A 108 2.20 6.32 -5.07
C GLY A 108 1.42 5.96 -6.34
N SER A 109 1.77 4.84 -6.98
CA SER A 109 1.22 4.41 -8.27
C SER A 109 -0.24 3.94 -8.24
N TYR A 110 -0.85 3.79 -7.06
CA TYR A 110 -2.21 3.25 -6.89
C TYR A 110 -3.32 4.32 -6.95
N GLY A 111 -2.96 5.60 -6.84
CA GLY A 111 -3.91 6.72 -6.91
C GLY A 111 -4.66 7.00 -5.60
N PRO A 112 -5.50 8.06 -5.54
CA PRO A 112 -6.11 8.55 -4.29
C PRO A 112 -7.39 7.81 -3.88
N VAL A 113 -7.95 6.98 -4.76
CA VAL A 113 -9.21 6.26 -4.55
C VAL A 113 -8.90 4.93 -3.88
N GLY A 114 -9.55 4.62 -2.76
CA GLY A 114 -9.29 3.38 -2.03
C GLY A 114 -9.44 3.50 -0.51
N GLY A 115 -8.71 2.65 0.20
CA GLY A 115 -8.70 2.56 1.66
C GLY A 115 -9.40 1.29 2.15
N ARG A 116 -9.75 1.22 3.45
CA ARG A 116 -10.46 0.08 4.04
C ARG A 116 -11.97 0.20 3.79
N PRO A 117 -12.59 -0.68 2.99
CA PRO A 117 -14.04 -0.63 2.78
C PRO A 117 -14.79 -1.24 3.97
N GLU A 118 -16.05 -0.83 4.16
CA GLU A 118 -16.92 -1.46 5.16
C GLU A 118 -17.40 -2.83 4.70
N THR A 119 -17.72 -2.98 3.42
CA THR A 119 -18.23 -4.23 2.85
C THR A 119 -17.66 -4.45 1.45
N VAL A 120 -17.44 -5.71 1.10
CA VAL A 120 -17.04 -6.13 -0.24
C VAL A 120 -18.00 -7.21 -0.73
N ARG A 121 -18.56 -7.00 -1.92
CA ARG A 121 -19.44 -7.93 -2.62
C ARG A 121 -18.66 -8.63 -3.71
N ILE A 122 -18.69 -9.95 -3.69
CA ILE A 122 -17.91 -10.74 -4.64
C ILE A 122 -18.76 -11.87 -5.22
N ASP A 123 -18.41 -12.33 -6.43
CA ASP A 123 -18.97 -13.58 -6.94
C ASP A 123 -18.47 -14.79 -6.17
N ARG A 124 -19.31 -15.84 -6.12
CA ARG A 124 -19.01 -17.14 -5.52
C ARG A 124 -18.01 -17.96 -6.36
N GLY A 125 -17.09 -17.30 -7.06
CA GLY A 125 -15.94 -17.95 -7.65
C GLY A 125 -15.11 -18.61 -6.56
N LYS A 126 -14.64 -19.84 -6.80
CA LYS A 126 -13.83 -20.61 -5.83
C LYS A 126 -12.62 -19.82 -5.30
N ASP A 127 -12.06 -18.93 -6.13
CA ASP A 127 -10.89 -18.13 -5.77
C ASP A 127 -11.21 -17.01 -4.76
N PHE A 128 -12.37 -16.35 -4.92
CA PHE A 128 -12.80 -15.24 -4.05
C PHE A 128 -13.36 -15.70 -2.71
N LEU A 129 -13.97 -16.89 -2.65
CA LEU A 129 -14.43 -17.51 -1.41
C LEU A 129 -13.34 -18.36 -0.72
N SER A 130 -12.08 -18.25 -1.15
CA SER A 130 -11.02 -18.98 -0.48
C SER A 130 -10.84 -18.47 0.95
N ALA A 131 -10.62 -19.39 1.91
CA ALA A 131 -10.51 -19.06 3.32
C ALA A 131 -9.46 -17.98 3.61
N THR A 132 -8.39 -17.93 2.81
CA THR A 132 -7.36 -16.88 2.89
C THR A 132 -7.88 -15.50 2.49
N VAL A 133 -8.68 -15.39 1.44
CA VAL A 133 -9.25 -14.11 0.99
C VAL A 133 -10.28 -13.62 2.01
N THR A 134 -11.13 -14.52 2.51
CA THR A 134 -12.06 -14.20 3.61
C THR A 134 -11.31 -13.78 4.87
N ALA A 135 -10.23 -14.46 5.23
CA ALA A 135 -9.39 -14.09 6.38
C ALA A 135 -8.74 -12.72 6.19
N ALA A 136 -8.30 -12.38 4.97
CA ALA A 136 -7.74 -11.06 4.66
C ALA A 136 -8.78 -9.95 4.87
N PHE A 137 -9.99 -10.09 4.30
CA PHE A 137 -11.06 -9.12 4.51
C PHE A 137 -11.48 -9.01 5.99
N THR A 138 -11.58 -10.15 6.68
CA THR A 138 -11.93 -10.19 8.10
C THR A 138 -10.88 -9.48 8.96
N ALA A 139 -9.60 -9.70 8.68
CA ALA A 139 -8.51 -9.04 9.39
C ALA A 139 -8.52 -7.52 9.20
N PHE A 140 -9.01 -7.04 8.05
CA PHE A 140 -9.22 -5.61 7.78
C PHE A 140 -10.56 -5.09 8.30
N GLY A 141 -11.34 -5.89 9.05
CA GLY A 141 -12.66 -5.48 9.55
C GLY A 141 -13.64 -5.14 8.43
N THR A 142 -13.49 -5.77 7.27
CA THR A 142 -14.35 -5.64 6.11
C THR A 142 -15.29 -6.84 6.04
N THR A 143 -16.59 -6.58 5.93
CA THR A 143 -17.60 -7.64 5.80
C THR A 143 -17.60 -8.15 4.36
N VAL A 144 -17.64 -9.48 4.18
CA VAL A 144 -17.76 -10.09 2.84
C VAL A 144 -19.22 -10.50 2.63
N ASP A 145 -19.86 -9.85 1.67
CA ASP A 145 -21.23 -10.13 1.26
C ASP A 145 -21.25 -11.16 0.13
N ASP A 146 -21.64 -12.38 0.47
CA ASP A 146 -21.83 -13.47 -0.49
C ASP A 146 -23.14 -13.34 -1.25
N LEU A 147 -23.08 -12.82 -2.48
CA LEU A 147 -24.28 -12.69 -3.30
C LEU A 147 -24.82 -14.07 -3.73
N PRO A 148 -26.16 -14.30 -3.65
CA PRO A 148 -26.77 -15.53 -4.14
C PRO A 148 -26.39 -15.80 -5.60
N PRO A 149 -26.11 -17.05 -5.98
CA PRO A 149 -25.83 -17.38 -7.37
C PRO A 149 -27.03 -16.97 -8.25
N TYR A 150 -26.75 -16.50 -9.47
CA TYR A 150 -27.75 -16.06 -10.47
C TYR A 150 -28.55 -14.80 -10.12
N SER A 151 -27.95 -13.85 -9.40
CA SER A 151 -28.53 -12.52 -9.17
C SER A 151 -27.72 -11.38 -9.85
N PRO A 152 -27.64 -11.30 -11.20
CA PRO A 152 -26.91 -10.25 -11.92
C PRO A 152 -27.27 -8.83 -11.47
N HIS A 153 -28.55 -8.63 -11.13
CA HIS A 153 -29.11 -7.36 -10.70
C HIS A 153 -28.50 -6.80 -9.40
N LEU A 154 -27.74 -7.63 -8.66
CA LEU A 154 -27.08 -7.23 -7.41
C LEU A 154 -25.65 -6.69 -7.60
N LYS A 155 -25.12 -6.69 -8.84
CA LYS A 155 -23.74 -6.30 -9.20
C LYS A 155 -23.66 -5.24 -10.30
N GLY A 156 -24.57 -4.27 -10.26
CA GLY A 156 -24.74 -3.32 -11.36
C GLY A 156 -23.50 -2.47 -11.67
N SER A 157 -22.58 -2.27 -10.71
CA SER A 157 -21.39 -1.43 -10.94
C SER A 157 -20.30 -2.21 -11.66
N ILE A 158 -19.94 -3.39 -11.15
CA ILE A 158 -18.88 -4.22 -11.73
C ILE A 158 -19.28 -4.83 -13.07
N GLU A 159 -20.56 -5.19 -13.26
CA GLU A 159 -21.04 -5.66 -14.57
C GLU A 159 -20.98 -4.55 -15.63
N ASN A 160 -21.29 -3.31 -15.24
CA ASN A 160 -21.16 -2.17 -16.14
C ASN A 160 -19.70 -1.86 -16.47
N LEU A 161 -18.81 -1.96 -15.48
CA LEU A 161 -17.37 -1.84 -15.69
C LEU A 161 -16.86 -2.91 -16.67
N ASN A 162 -17.18 -4.19 -16.45
CA ASN A 162 -16.76 -5.29 -17.32
C ASN A 162 -17.27 -5.10 -18.76
N ARG A 163 -18.52 -4.64 -18.92
CA ARG A 163 -19.11 -4.33 -20.22
C ARG A 163 -18.39 -3.17 -20.90
N SER A 164 -18.07 -2.12 -20.15
CA SER A 164 -17.38 -0.94 -20.64
C SER A 164 -15.94 -1.26 -21.03
N ALA A 165 -15.19 -1.97 -20.17
CA ALA A 165 -13.86 -2.46 -20.48
C ALA A 165 -13.84 -3.33 -21.75
N THR A 166 -14.83 -4.19 -21.93
CA THR A 166 -14.97 -4.99 -23.16
C THR A 166 -15.15 -4.14 -24.41
N ARG A 167 -15.98 -3.10 -24.34
CA ARG A 167 -16.33 -2.26 -25.50
C ARG A 167 -15.32 -1.16 -25.80
N MET A 168 -14.64 -0.65 -24.78
CA MET A 168 -13.84 0.57 -24.86
C MET A 168 -12.35 0.27 -24.81
N LEU A 169 -11.92 -0.62 -23.92
CA LEU A 169 -10.51 -1.02 -23.79
C LEU A 169 -10.20 -2.19 -24.72
N PHE A 170 -10.77 -3.37 -24.44
CA PHE A 170 -10.36 -4.59 -25.13
C PHE A 170 -10.64 -4.56 -26.63
N ALA A 171 -11.75 -3.93 -27.04
CA ALA A 171 -12.10 -3.79 -28.45
C ALA A 171 -11.14 -2.89 -29.25
N ALA A 172 -10.42 -1.98 -28.59
CA ALA A 172 -9.46 -1.07 -29.23
C ALA A 172 -8.06 -1.70 -29.39
N LEU A 173 -7.78 -2.79 -28.68
CA LEU A 173 -6.46 -3.42 -28.66
C LEU A 173 -6.28 -4.46 -29.78
N PRO A 174 -5.04 -4.66 -30.27
CA PRO A 174 -4.76 -5.68 -31.27
C PRO A 174 -5.02 -7.09 -30.74
N ALA A 175 -5.19 -8.05 -31.66
CA ALA A 175 -5.56 -9.43 -31.36
C ALA A 175 -6.90 -9.61 -30.61
N HIS A 176 -7.74 -8.57 -30.55
CA HIS A 176 -9.12 -8.64 -30.05
C HIS A 176 -10.02 -9.54 -30.90
N ARG A 177 -10.96 -10.21 -30.24
CA ARG A 177 -11.93 -11.12 -30.86
C ARG A 177 -13.34 -10.89 -30.34
N THR A 178 -14.26 -10.63 -31.26
CA THR A 178 -15.68 -10.43 -30.96
C THR A 178 -16.44 -11.72 -30.61
N LYS A 179 -15.89 -12.91 -30.90
CA LYS A 179 -16.51 -14.22 -30.61
C LYS A 179 -15.49 -15.24 -30.09
N GLN A 180 -15.88 -15.99 -29.05
CA GLN A 180 -15.17 -17.20 -28.60
C GLN A 180 -15.19 -18.25 -29.74
N PRO A 181 -14.05 -18.87 -30.11
CA PRO A 181 -14.02 -19.85 -31.18
C PRO A 181 -14.83 -21.10 -30.80
N ARG A 182 -15.80 -21.48 -31.63
CA ARG A 182 -16.59 -22.71 -31.48
C ARG A 182 -15.82 -24.00 -31.84
N ARG A 183 -14.62 -23.88 -32.42
CA ARG A 183 -13.77 -25.01 -32.83
C ARG A 183 -12.33 -24.82 -32.37
N ARG A 184 -11.68 -25.93 -31.97
CA ARG A 184 -10.22 -26.06 -31.76
C ARG A 184 -9.57 -26.59 -33.06
N PRO A 185 -8.32 -26.21 -33.40
CA PRO A 185 -7.43 -25.31 -32.67
C PRO A 185 -7.79 -23.84 -32.89
N ASP A 186 -7.41 -23.02 -31.92
CA ASP A 186 -7.64 -21.58 -31.96
C ASP A 186 -6.72 -20.95 -33.03
N ARG A 187 -7.29 -20.30 -34.06
CA ARG A 187 -6.49 -19.62 -35.10
C ARG A 187 -5.56 -18.58 -34.47
N LEU A 188 -4.33 -18.47 -34.96
CA LEU A 188 -3.40 -17.42 -34.53
C LEU A 188 -3.96 -16.03 -34.89
N PRO A 189 -3.68 -14.98 -34.09
CA PRO A 189 -4.05 -13.61 -34.43
C PRO A 189 -3.38 -13.17 -35.74
N THR A 190 -4.09 -12.40 -36.58
CA THR A 190 -3.54 -11.84 -37.84
C THR A 190 -2.67 -10.61 -37.59
N ALA A 191 -2.97 -9.84 -36.53
CA ALA A 191 -2.15 -8.71 -36.08
C ALA A 191 -1.14 -9.19 -35.01
N PRO A 192 0.05 -8.56 -34.92
CA PRO A 192 1.00 -8.85 -33.85
C PRO A 192 0.33 -8.60 -32.49
N ALA A 193 0.45 -9.57 -31.59
CA ALA A 193 -0.09 -9.46 -30.24
C ALA A 193 0.77 -8.50 -29.41
N LEU A 194 0.14 -7.71 -28.54
CA LEU A 194 0.86 -6.91 -27.54
C LEU A 194 1.66 -7.81 -26.59
N SER A 195 2.76 -7.28 -26.07
CA SER A 195 3.41 -7.88 -24.91
C SER A 195 2.48 -7.82 -23.70
N PHE A 196 2.69 -8.70 -22.73
CA PHE A 196 1.94 -8.66 -21.48
C PHE A 196 2.17 -7.36 -20.69
N GLU A 197 3.38 -6.78 -20.81
CA GLU A 197 3.76 -5.52 -20.18
C GLU A 197 2.98 -4.35 -20.79
N ASP A 198 2.94 -4.26 -22.13
CA ASP A 198 2.18 -3.21 -22.83
C ASP A 198 0.68 -3.35 -22.55
N PHE A 199 0.15 -4.57 -22.57
CA PHE A 199 -1.25 -4.80 -22.21
C PHE A 199 -1.56 -4.35 -20.77
N THR A 200 -0.64 -4.59 -19.83
CA THR A 200 -0.79 -4.13 -18.45
C THR A 200 -0.77 -2.61 -18.38
N ALA A 201 0.11 -1.94 -19.14
CA ALA A 201 0.15 -0.48 -19.23
C ALA A 201 -1.16 0.11 -19.77
N GLU A 202 -1.74 -0.49 -20.82
CA GLU A 202 -3.04 -0.09 -21.38
C GLU A 202 -4.18 -0.25 -20.36
N VAL A 203 -4.19 -1.33 -19.58
CA VAL A 203 -5.16 -1.53 -18.50
C VAL A 203 -5.03 -0.44 -17.43
N LEU A 204 -3.81 -0.10 -17.00
CA LEU A 204 -3.56 0.93 -15.99
C LEU A 204 -3.91 2.34 -16.51
N ALA A 205 -3.63 2.62 -17.79
CA ALA A 205 -4.04 3.85 -18.46
C ALA A 205 -5.57 3.95 -18.52
N PHE A 206 -6.26 2.85 -18.83
CA PHE A 206 -7.72 2.80 -18.80
C PHE A 206 -8.29 3.08 -17.40
N VAL A 207 -7.70 2.52 -16.33
CA VAL A 207 -8.12 2.83 -14.95
C VAL A 207 -7.98 4.32 -14.64
N THR A 208 -6.84 4.89 -15.02
CA THR A 208 -6.56 6.32 -14.81
C THR A 208 -7.60 7.17 -15.55
N TRP A 209 -7.84 6.88 -16.83
CA TRP A 209 -8.84 7.56 -17.64
C TRP A 209 -10.26 7.37 -17.09
N TRP A 210 -10.62 6.15 -16.68
CA TRP A 210 -11.93 5.84 -16.09
C TRP A 210 -12.19 6.70 -14.86
N ASN A 211 -11.22 6.78 -13.97
CA ASN A 211 -11.39 7.54 -12.73
C ASN A 211 -11.39 9.06 -12.97
N THR A 212 -10.60 9.57 -13.92
CA THR A 212 -10.32 11.02 -14.05
C THR A 212 -11.05 11.72 -15.19
N GLN A 213 -11.56 10.99 -16.19
CA GLN A 213 -12.11 11.58 -17.42
C GLN A 213 -13.41 10.93 -17.88
N HIS A 214 -13.68 9.68 -17.51
CA HIS A 214 -14.92 9.02 -17.88
C HIS A 214 -16.10 9.59 -17.08
N HIS A 215 -17.27 9.71 -17.73
CA HIS A 215 -18.50 10.22 -17.13
C HIS A 215 -19.56 9.12 -17.14
N PRO A 216 -19.52 8.17 -16.19
CA PRO A 216 -20.46 7.06 -16.17
C PRO A 216 -21.87 7.51 -15.75
N ASP A 217 -22.87 6.80 -16.26
CA ASP A 217 -24.27 7.05 -15.91
C ASP A 217 -24.49 6.95 -14.39
N GLY A 218 -25.35 7.84 -13.89
CA GLY A 218 -25.71 7.88 -12.47
C GLY A 218 -24.81 8.74 -11.59
N LEU A 219 -23.76 9.37 -12.13
CA LEU A 219 -22.92 10.36 -11.43
C LEU A 219 -23.26 11.83 -11.76
N GLN A 220 -24.40 12.08 -12.41
CA GLN A 220 -24.86 13.44 -12.75
C GLN A 220 -23.83 14.24 -13.56
N GLY A 221 -23.13 13.59 -14.49
CA GLY A 221 -22.12 14.23 -15.32
C GLY A 221 -20.79 14.52 -14.63
N ARG A 222 -20.53 13.93 -13.45
CA ARG A 222 -19.21 13.93 -12.79
C ARG A 222 -18.38 12.73 -13.17
N THR A 223 -17.06 12.87 -13.09
CA THR A 223 -16.14 11.73 -13.13
C THR A 223 -16.18 10.93 -11.82
N PRO A 224 -15.75 9.67 -11.81
CA PRO A 224 -15.67 8.89 -10.57
C PRO A 224 -14.79 9.53 -9.49
N LEU A 225 -13.67 10.15 -9.87
CA LEU A 225 -12.80 10.85 -8.94
C LEU A 225 -13.46 12.13 -8.39
N GLU A 226 -14.16 12.90 -9.21
CA GLU A 226 -14.95 14.05 -8.73
C GLU A 226 -16.05 13.62 -7.77
N ALA A 227 -16.78 12.55 -8.08
CA ALA A 227 -17.80 12.00 -7.19
C ALA A 227 -17.19 11.51 -5.87
N TRP A 228 -16.01 10.89 -5.91
CA TRP A 228 -15.26 10.45 -4.74
C TRP A 228 -14.77 11.59 -3.86
N ASN A 229 -14.28 12.68 -4.46
CA ASN A 229 -13.79 13.84 -3.73
C ASN A 229 -14.94 14.70 -3.17
N ALA A 230 -16.11 14.69 -3.83
CA ALA A 230 -17.29 15.43 -3.37
C ALA A 230 -17.96 14.81 -2.14
N ASP A 231 -17.74 13.53 -1.87
CA ASP A 231 -18.25 12.86 -0.68
C ASP A 231 -17.28 13.07 0.50
N PRO A 232 -17.69 13.74 1.60
CA PRO A 232 -16.81 14.08 2.71
C PRO A 232 -16.52 12.91 3.66
N THR A 233 -17.12 11.73 3.45
CA THR A 233 -17.07 10.62 4.42
C THR A 233 -15.62 10.21 4.74
N PRO A 234 -15.20 10.16 6.02
CA PRO A 234 -13.82 9.84 6.37
C PRO A 234 -13.36 8.48 5.82
N LEU A 235 -12.13 8.43 5.32
CA LEU A 235 -11.50 7.19 4.86
C LEU A 235 -10.63 6.62 5.97
N THR A 236 -10.66 5.29 6.13
CA THR A 236 -9.72 4.59 7.01
C THR A 236 -8.59 4.02 6.16
N ASP A 237 -7.38 4.52 6.34
CA ASP A 237 -6.19 3.98 5.68
C ASP A 237 -5.64 2.80 6.49
N ILE A 238 -5.14 1.77 5.79
CA ILE A 238 -4.42 0.65 6.41
C ILE A 238 -2.94 0.87 6.13
N PRO A 239 -2.05 0.83 7.14
CA PRO A 239 -0.62 0.90 6.92
C PRO A 239 -0.16 -0.17 5.92
N ALA A 240 0.67 0.21 4.95
CA ALA A 240 1.23 -0.75 3.98
C ALA A 240 1.98 -1.92 4.67
N SER A 241 2.49 -1.66 5.88
CA SER A 241 3.14 -2.61 6.79
C SER A 241 2.21 -3.64 7.43
N ASP A 242 0.89 -3.54 7.25
CA ASP A 242 -0.06 -4.48 7.85
C ASP A 242 -0.70 -5.35 6.76
N LEU A 243 -0.82 -4.81 5.55
CA LEU A 243 -1.31 -5.52 4.35
C LEU A 243 -0.52 -6.77 3.99
N TRP A 244 0.82 -6.76 4.15
CA TRP A 244 1.68 -7.87 3.73
C TRP A 244 1.34 -9.20 4.40
N SER A 245 0.86 -9.18 5.64
CA SER A 245 0.60 -10.39 6.41
C SER A 245 -0.55 -11.22 5.84
N PHE A 246 -1.43 -10.58 5.05
CA PHE A 246 -2.64 -11.18 4.48
C PHE A 246 -2.64 -11.26 2.95
N THR A 247 -1.84 -10.44 2.25
CA THR A 247 -1.83 -10.40 0.77
C THR A 247 -0.73 -11.22 0.11
N LEU A 248 0.15 -11.84 0.90
CA LEU A 248 1.34 -12.53 0.40
C LEU A 248 1.27 -14.03 0.66
N GLU A 249 1.74 -14.81 -0.31
CA GLU A 249 1.91 -16.25 -0.13
C GLU A 249 3.13 -16.52 0.76
N ASP A 250 3.00 -17.49 1.64
CA ASP A 250 4.11 -18.05 2.41
C ASP A 250 4.61 -19.29 1.66
N ASP A 251 5.92 -19.33 1.35
CA ASP A 251 6.55 -20.53 0.75
C ASP A 251 6.61 -21.70 1.75
N ALA A 252 6.22 -21.48 3.01
CA ALA A 252 6.28 -22.43 4.13
C ALA A 252 7.68 -23.01 4.38
N ARG A 253 8.70 -22.39 3.80
CA ARG A 253 10.11 -22.77 3.90
C ARG A 253 10.87 -21.75 4.72
N THR A 254 11.82 -22.26 5.49
CA THR A 254 12.79 -21.44 6.19
C THR A 254 13.94 -21.11 5.25
N HIS A 255 14.21 -19.82 5.10
CA HIS A 255 15.37 -19.28 4.39
C HIS A 255 16.38 -18.74 5.40
N ARG A 256 17.62 -18.54 4.95
CA ARG A 256 18.68 -17.96 5.77
C ARG A 256 19.18 -16.67 5.13
N ILE A 257 19.31 -15.61 5.93
CA ILE A 257 19.93 -14.36 5.45
C ILE A 257 21.42 -14.64 5.22
N THR A 258 21.91 -14.38 4.01
CA THR A 258 23.33 -14.51 3.62
C THR A 258 23.98 -13.13 3.50
N SER A 259 25.28 -13.08 3.18
CA SER A 259 25.99 -11.84 2.81
C SER A 259 25.37 -11.14 1.60
N HIS A 260 24.70 -11.89 0.73
CA HIS A 260 24.02 -11.42 -0.47
C HIS A 260 22.51 -11.21 -0.25
N GLY A 261 22.04 -11.27 1.00
CA GLY A 261 20.62 -11.15 1.34
C GLY A 261 19.91 -12.49 1.38
N VAL A 262 18.61 -12.50 1.07
CA VAL A 262 17.77 -13.71 1.08
C VAL A 262 17.60 -14.23 -0.34
N ARG A 263 17.99 -15.50 -0.56
CA ARG A 263 17.78 -16.16 -1.85
C ARG A 263 16.39 -16.77 -1.92
N PHE A 264 15.59 -16.32 -2.88
CA PHE A 264 14.22 -16.76 -3.10
C PHE A 264 13.92 -16.86 -4.61
N LYS A 265 13.38 -18.00 -5.05
CA LYS A 265 13.06 -18.30 -6.47
C LYS A 265 14.17 -17.95 -7.48
N LYS A 266 15.43 -18.31 -7.16
CA LYS A 266 16.66 -18.06 -7.95
C LYS A 266 17.15 -16.61 -7.98
N HIS A 267 16.49 -15.71 -7.25
CA HIS A 267 16.90 -14.31 -7.12
C HIS A 267 17.36 -14.01 -5.69
N ASP A 268 18.21 -13.00 -5.55
CA ASP A 268 18.70 -12.52 -4.26
C ASP A 268 18.02 -11.18 -3.94
N TYR A 269 17.51 -11.07 -2.70
CA TYR A 269 16.78 -9.89 -2.22
C TYR A 269 17.52 -9.23 -1.06
N LEU A 270 17.64 -7.91 -1.13
CA LEU A 270 18.43 -7.08 -0.23
C LEU A 270 17.58 -5.98 0.42
N ALA A 271 17.93 -5.67 1.66
CA ALA A 271 17.44 -4.50 2.36
C ALA A 271 18.53 -3.96 3.31
N ASP A 272 18.45 -2.69 3.66
CA ASP A 272 19.37 -2.04 4.59
C ASP A 272 19.33 -2.67 5.99
N TRP A 273 18.14 -3.00 6.50
CA TRP A 273 17.91 -3.62 7.80
C TRP A 273 18.50 -5.03 7.93
N MET A 274 18.77 -5.71 6.80
CA MET A 274 19.45 -7.03 6.79
C MET A 274 20.94 -6.93 7.15
N THR A 275 21.51 -5.73 7.21
CA THR A 275 22.94 -5.53 7.45
C THR A 275 23.37 -6.10 8.81
N GLY A 276 24.13 -7.20 8.75
CA GLY A 276 24.62 -7.94 9.90
C GLY A 276 23.55 -8.76 10.62
N GLN A 277 22.51 -9.15 9.89
CA GLN A 277 21.55 -10.22 10.23
C GLN A 277 21.94 -11.54 9.54
N ALA A 278 23.14 -11.64 8.95
CA ALA A 278 23.61 -12.84 8.27
C ALA A 278 23.61 -14.04 9.22
N GLY A 279 23.08 -15.17 8.75
CA GLY A 279 22.90 -16.39 9.52
C GLY A 279 21.53 -16.53 10.17
N ARG A 280 20.70 -15.47 10.21
CA ARG A 280 19.34 -15.50 10.79
C ARG A 280 18.39 -16.31 9.90
N GLU A 281 17.61 -17.18 10.53
CA GLU A 281 16.52 -17.91 9.89
C GLU A 281 15.28 -17.02 9.76
N VAL A 282 14.65 -17.08 8.58
CA VAL A 282 13.53 -16.24 8.21
C VAL A 282 12.54 -17.00 7.34
N ARG A 283 11.28 -16.56 7.32
CA ARG A 283 10.29 -16.96 6.32
C ARG A 283 10.11 -15.86 5.29
N VAL A 284 9.83 -16.26 4.06
CA VAL A 284 9.59 -15.34 2.96
C VAL A 284 8.12 -15.34 2.61
N ARG A 285 7.55 -14.14 2.61
CA ARG A 285 6.24 -13.86 2.06
C ARG A 285 6.40 -13.06 0.77
N PHE A 286 5.70 -13.46 -0.29
CA PHE A 286 5.87 -12.86 -1.60
C PHE A 286 4.54 -12.78 -2.37
N MET A 287 4.47 -11.88 -3.35
CA MET A 287 3.37 -11.83 -4.31
C MET A 287 3.75 -12.68 -5.53
N PRO A 288 2.93 -13.67 -5.92
CA PRO A 288 3.14 -14.37 -7.19
C PRO A 288 3.18 -13.38 -8.36
N HIS A 289 4.17 -13.54 -9.24
CA HIS A 289 4.41 -12.70 -10.42
C HIS A 289 4.90 -11.25 -10.16
N HIS A 290 5.03 -10.83 -8.90
CA HIS A 290 5.70 -9.58 -8.52
C HIS A 290 7.04 -9.91 -7.86
N THR A 291 8.11 -9.95 -8.65
CA THR A 291 9.46 -10.36 -8.21
C THR A 291 10.34 -9.20 -7.75
N HIS A 292 9.82 -7.98 -7.70
CA HIS A 292 10.62 -6.78 -7.37
C HIS A 292 10.84 -6.64 -5.86
N GLU A 293 9.95 -7.19 -5.03
CA GLU A 293 10.05 -7.15 -3.57
C GLU A 293 9.49 -8.40 -2.91
N ILE A 294 10.02 -8.70 -1.73
CA ILE A 294 9.53 -9.72 -0.81
C ILE A 294 9.42 -9.15 0.60
N GLU A 295 8.61 -9.78 1.43
CA GLU A 295 8.52 -9.48 2.85
C GLU A 295 9.17 -10.61 3.64
N VAL A 296 10.05 -10.23 4.57
CA VAL A 296 10.83 -11.16 5.35
C VAL A 296 10.32 -11.15 6.78
N CYS A 297 10.11 -12.34 7.32
CA CYS A 297 9.49 -12.57 8.62
C CYS A 297 10.38 -13.45 9.47
N ASP A 298 10.23 -13.40 10.78
CA ASP A 298 10.81 -14.42 11.64
C ASP A 298 10.03 -15.76 11.50
N PRO A 299 10.58 -16.87 12.04
CA PRO A 299 9.87 -18.15 12.04
C PRO A 299 8.53 -18.11 12.78
N ALA A 300 8.35 -17.24 13.76
CA ALA A 300 7.09 -17.06 14.49
C ALA A 300 6.01 -16.29 13.67
N GLY A 301 6.40 -15.63 12.59
CA GLY A 301 5.52 -14.91 11.67
C GLY A 301 5.50 -13.40 11.87
N HIS A 302 6.37 -12.82 12.71
CA HIS A 302 6.50 -11.38 12.85
C HIS A 302 7.30 -10.79 11.69
N ARG A 303 6.86 -9.62 11.20
CA ARG A 303 7.54 -8.91 10.13
C ARG A 303 8.91 -8.43 10.59
N LEU A 304 9.94 -8.67 9.77
CA LEU A 304 11.26 -8.05 9.92
C LEU A 304 11.43 -6.86 8.97
N GLY A 305 10.89 -6.97 7.75
CA GLY A 305 10.81 -5.85 6.81
C GLY A 305 10.79 -6.29 5.35
N THR A 306 10.59 -5.32 4.45
CA THR A 306 10.61 -5.50 3.00
C THR A 306 12.04 -5.65 2.50
N ALA A 307 12.25 -6.49 1.49
CA ALA A 307 13.50 -6.63 0.76
C ALA A 307 13.26 -6.55 -0.75
N HIS A 308 14.16 -5.89 -1.45
CA HIS A 308 14.03 -5.60 -2.88
C HIS A 308 15.00 -6.44 -3.70
N LEU A 309 14.63 -6.74 -4.93
CA LEU A 309 15.45 -7.51 -5.87
C LEU A 309 16.81 -6.83 -6.08
N ALA A 310 17.90 -7.58 -5.89
CA ALA A 310 19.26 -7.02 -5.96
C ALA A 310 19.58 -6.40 -7.33
N ASP A 311 19.08 -6.99 -8.43
CA ASP A 311 19.35 -6.56 -9.80
C ASP A 311 18.58 -5.30 -10.23
N GLN A 312 17.58 -4.87 -9.44
CA GLN A 312 16.76 -3.67 -9.69
C GLN A 312 16.76 -2.67 -8.53
N ALA A 313 17.64 -2.85 -7.53
CA ALA A 313 17.77 -1.89 -6.44
C ALA A 313 18.17 -0.52 -7.00
N THR A 314 17.37 0.51 -6.73
CA THR A 314 17.68 1.89 -7.13
C THR A 314 19.02 2.33 -6.54
N GLY A 315 19.75 3.23 -7.22
CA GLY A 315 21.03 3.75 -6.74
C GLY A 315 20.97 4.32 -5.33
N GLU A 316 19.82 4.90 -4.94
CA GLU A 316 19.55 5.36 -3.59
C GLU A 316 19.50 4.23 -2.55
N GLN A 317 18.86 3.10 -2.88
CA GLN A 317 18.78 1.92 -2.01
C GLN A 317 20.16 1.26 -1.82
N LEU A 318 20.96 1.14 -2.89
CA LEU A 318 22.35 0.66 -2.80
C LEU A 318 23.22 1.59 -1.95
N THR A 319 23.05 2.91 -2.14
CA THR A 319 23.78 3.92 -1.36
C THR A 319 23.34 3.91 0.12
N ALA A 320 22.05 3.70 0.40
CA ALA A 320 21.53 3.53 1.75
C ALA A 320 22.11 2.27 2.43
N LEU A 321 22.19 1.15 1.70
CA LEU A 321 22.80 -0.10 2.15
C LEU A 321 24.30 0.08 2.47
N HIS A 322 25.06 0.74 1.59
CA HIS A 322 26.47 1.05 1.83
C HIS A 322 26.65 1.95 3.07
N ARG A 323 25.81 2.98 3.23
CA ARG A 323 25.80 3.82 4.43
C ARG A 323 25.43 3.05 5.69
N ALA A 324 24.49 2.11 5.62
CA ALA A 324 24.12 1.25 6.75
C ALA A 324 25.29 0.34 7.17
N ARG A 325 25.98 -0.28 6.19
CA ARG A 325 27.20 -1.09 6.41
C ARG A 325 28.32 -0.26 7.04
N ALA A 326 28.59 0.93 6.51
CA ALA A 326 29.60 1.84 7.04
C ALA A 326 29.29 2.30 8.48
N ARG A 327 28.04 2.68 8.77
CA ARG A 327 27.58 3.06 10.13
C ARG A 327 27.73 1.91 11.12
N ARG A 328 27.38 0.68 10.73
CA ARG A 328 27.54 -0.50 11.59
C ARG A 328 29.03 -0.80 11.84
N ALA A 329 29.86 -0.80 10.80
CA ALA A 329 31.30 -1.01 10.95
C ALA A 329 31.94 0.07 11.83
N GLY A 330 31.51 1.33 11.71
CA GLY A 330 31.92 2.43 12.57
C GLY A 330 31.56 2.19 14.04
N ARG A 331 30.30 1.84 14.32
CA ARG A 331 29.83 1.51 15.69
C ARG A 331 30.60 0.34 16.29
N LEU A 332 30.73 -0.78 15.57
CA LEU A 332 31.48 -1.94 16.06
C LEU A 332 32.96 -1.65 16.32
N ARG A 333 33.60 -0.79 15.51
CA ARG A 333 34.97 -0.32 15.78
C ARG A 333 35.05 0.57 17.01
N ALA A 334 34.07 1.47 17.19
CA ALA A 334 33.98 2.31 18.39
C ALA A 334 33.76 1.45 19.64
N ASP A 335 32.87 0.46 19.57
CA ASP A 335 32.58 -0.48 20.67
C ASP A 335 33.80 -1.34 20.98
N ALA A 336 34.50 -1.87 19.97
CA ALA A 336 35.75 -2.60 20.16
C ALA A 336 36.85 -1.72 20.78
N LYS A 337 36.99 -0.46 20.33
CA LYS A 337 37.95 0.50 20.90
C LYS A 337 37.59 0.90 22.33
N ALA A 338 36.29 1.04 22.64
CA ALA A 338 35.80 1.30 23.99
C ALA A 338 36.04 0.09 24.91
N ALA A 339 35.77 -1.12 24.42
CA ALA A 339 36.05 -2.36 25.12
C ALA A 339 37.56 -2.58 25.35
N GLU A 340 38.40 -2.25 24.37
CA GLU A 340 39.86 -2.27 24.50
C GLU A 340 40.34 -1.23 25.52
N ARG A 341 39.84 0.00 25.49
CA ARG A 341 40.11 1.02 26.52
C ARG A 341 39.70 0.56 27.93
N LEU A 342 38.57 -0.13 28.06
CA LEU A 342 38.12 -0.73 29.33
C LEU A 342 39.00 -1.90 29.79
N ARG A 343 39.60 -2.65 28.85
CA ARG A 343 40.53 -3.76 29.13
C ARG A 343 41.93 -3.28 29.51
N HIS A 344 42.41 -2.18 28.92
CA HIS A 344 43.66 -1.53 29.30
C HIS A 344 43.48 -0.71 30.58
N GLN A 345 43.17 -1.39 31.69
CA GLN A 345 43.21 -0.79 33.03
C GLN A 345 44.67 -0.45 33.33
N ARG A 346 45.00 0.85 33.31
CA ARG A 346 46.38 1.32 33.56
C ARG A 346 46.71 1.18 35.04
N PHE A 347 47.71 0.36 35.36
CA PHE A 347 48.32 0.26 36.68
C PHE A 347 49.60 1.10 36.71
N ALA A 348 49.84 1.78 37.83
CA ALA A 348 51.02 2.63 37.98
C ALA A 348 52.31 1.78 37.98
N PRO A 349 53.34 2.12 37.17
CA PRO A 349 54.63 1.46 37.28
C PRO A 349 55.24 1.79 38.65
N THR A 350 55.53 0.76 39.45
CA THR A 350 56.03 0.90 40.82
C THR A 350 57.45 0.33 40.90
N THR A 351 58.38 1.08 41.50
CA THR A 351 59.80 0.68 41.67
C THR A 351 60.11 0.09 43.06
N THR A 352 59.08 -0.17 43.87
CA THR A 352 59.14 -0.82 45.18
C THR A 352 58.04 -1.88 45.32
N PRO A 353 58.21 -2.92 46.16
CA PRO A 353 57.22 -3.98 46.29
C PRO A 353 55.97 -3.47 47.04
N ALA A 354 54.91 -3.16 46.30
CA ALA A 354 53.62 -2.73 46.84
C ALA A 354 52.46 -3.34 46.00
N PRO A 355 51.24 -3.45 46.56
CA PRO A 355 50.08 -3.93 45.82
C PRO A 355 49.75 -3.00 44.63
N PRO A 356 49.32 -3.55 43.48
CA PRO A 356 49.10 -2.75 42.26
C PRO A 356 47.99 -1.70 42.45
N HIS A 357 48.34 -0.43 42.22
CA HIS A 357 47.41 0.70 42.30
C HIS A 357 46.90 1.10 40.89
N ARG A 358 45.58 1.21 40.72
CA ARG A 358 44.94 1.65 39.46
C ARG A 358 45.05 3.17 39.31
N LEU A 359 45.44 3.65 38.13
CA LEU A 359 45.67 5.08 37.87
C LEU A 359 44.38 5.91 37.78
N ASP A 360 43.24 5.29 37.46
CA ASP A 360 41.94 5.97 37.23
C ASP A 360 40.87 5.55 38.26
N ALA A 361 41.24 5.31 39.52
CA ALA A 361 40.27 4.98 40.56
C ALA A 361 39.49 6.24 40.99
N VAL A 362 38.36 6.49 40.32
CA VAL A 362 37.39 7.52 40.73
C VAL A 362 36.90 7.19 42.13
N THR A 363 37.04 8.12 43.07
CA THR A 363 36.55 7.90 44.44
C THR A 363 35.02 7.82 44.43
N ALA A 364 34.42 7.09 45.38
CA ALA A 364 32.95 6.95 45.46
C ALA A 364 32.21 8.31 45.46
N ALA A 365 32.80 9.33 46.09
CA ALA A 365 32.27 10.68 46.13
C ALA A 365 32.36 11.45 44.79
N GLU A 366 33.29 11.10 43.91
CA GLU A 366 33.38 11.67 42.56
C GLU A 366 32.39 11.00 41.60
N ALA A 367 32.21 9.68 41.72
CA ALA A 367 31.22 8.94 40.94
C ALA A 367 29.78 9.42 41.21
N THR A 368 29.42 9.69 42.47
CA THR A 368 28.10 10.24 42.83
C THR A 368 27.88 11.65 42.26
N ARG A 369 28.92 12.48 42.21
CA ARG A 369 28.85 13.84 41.63
C ARG A 369 28.75 13.85 40.10
N GLU A 370 29.33 12.87 39.41
CA GLU A 370 29.14 12.73 37.96
C GLU A 370 27.74 12.21 37.61
N LEU A 371 27.25 11.18 38.32
CA LEU A 371 25.90 10.65 38.11
C LEU A 371 24.82 11.72 38.33
N SER A 372 24.98 12.58 39.36
CA SER A 372 24.06 13.67 39.65
C SER A 372 24.01 14.71 38.52
N ARG A 373 25.19 15.13 38.00
CA ARG A 373 25.28 16.07 36.87
C ARG A 373 24.68 15.51 35.57
N HIS A 374 24.87 14.21 35.32
CA HIS A 374 24.29 13.57 34.13
C HIS A 374 22.76 13.48 34.23
N HIS A 375 22.22 13.25 35.43
CA HIS A 375 20.78 13.22 35.69
C HIS A 375 20.14 14.61 35.49
N GLU A 376 20.76 15.67 36.02
CA GLU A 376 20.31 17.06 35.85
C GLU A 376 20.32 17.51 34.37
N SER A 377 21.38 17.16 33.62
CA SER A 377 21.46 17.44 32.18
C SER A 377 20.36 16.73 31.38
N THR A 378 20.04 15.48 31.73
CA THR A 378 18.97 14.71 31.08
C THR A 378 17.60 15.34 31.33
N LEU A 379 17.34 15.78 32.56
CA LEU A 379 16.10 16.48 32.91
C LEU A 379 15.98 17.84 32.21
N THR A 380 17.09 18.58 32.10
CA THR A 380 17.14 19.87 31.39
C THR A 380 16.84 19.71 29.90
N THR A 381 17.32 18.63 29.28
CA THR A 381 17.06 18.31 27.86
C THR A 381 15.59 17.93 27.63
N LEU A 382 14.98 17.22 28.58
CA LEU A 382 13.56 16.84 28.53
C LEU A 382 12.60 18.02 28.82
N ALA A 383 13.07 19.04 29.52
CA ALA A 383 12.24 20.17 29.96
C ALA A 383 11.87 21.17 28.84
N LEU A 384 12.48 21.10 27.65
CA LEU A 384 12.19 21.96 26.47
C LEU A 384 11.79 23.41 26.84
N PRO A 385 12.65 24.16 27.56
CA PRO A 385 12.30 25.42 28.22
C PRO A 385 11.90 26.55 27.24
N ASP A 386 12.24 26.42 25.95
CA ASP A 386 11.90 27.41 24.92
C ASP A 386 10.47 27.27 24.38
N LEU A 387 9.81 26.11 24.58
CA LEU A 387 8.47 25.84 24.06
C LEU A 387 7.36 26.34 25.00
N ILE A 388 7.62 26.33 26.31
CA ILE A 388 6.74 26.87 27.34
C ILE A 388 7.64 27.60 28.35
N PRO A 389 7.83 28.92 28.23
CA PRO A 389 8.60 29.66 29.22
C PRO A 389 7.88 29.57 30.57
N PRO A 390 8.59 29.24 31.66
CA PRO A 390 7.98 29.18 32.98
C PRO A 390 7.41 30.55 33.35
N THR A 391 6.21 30.56 33.93
CA THR A 391 5.55 31.78 34.39
C THR A 391 6.43 32.46 35.45
N PRO A 392 6.63 33.79 35.40
CA PRO A 392 7.42 34.47 36.42
C PRO A 392 6.80 34.24 37.79
N ALA A 393 7.66 34.05 38.79
CA ALA A 393 7.24 33.85 40.17
C ALA A 393 6.41 35.05 40.66
N PRO A 394 5.34 34.81 41.47
CA PRO A 394 4.55 35.89 42.07
C PRO A 394 5.42 36.83 42.92
N PRO A 395 5.12 38.15 42.93
CA PRO A 395 5.95 39.18 43.56
C PRO A 395 6.07 39.06 45.09
N ASP A 396 5.20 38.29 45.70
CA ASP A 396 5.07 38.00 47.12
C ASP A 396 5.88 36.77 47.57
N TRP A 397 6.61 36.13 46.64
CA TRP A 397 7.44 34.98 46.96
C TRP A 397 8.90 35.37 47.26
N PRO A 398 9.50 34.90 48.37
CA PRO A 398 10.89 35.22 48.71
C PRO A 398 11.83 34.51 47.73
N THR A 399 12.24 35.23 46.70
CA THR A 399 13.10 34.68 45.65
C THR A 399 14.57 34.94 46.01
N PRO A 400 15.46 33.93 45.97
CA PRO A 400 16.88 34.11 46.27
C PRO A 400 17.52 35.16 45.34
N ALA A 401 18.43 35.97 45.89
CA ALA A 401 19.09 37.06 45.15
C ALA A 401 19.76 36.60 43.84
N THR A 402 20.21 35.35 43.77
CA THR A 402 20.85 34.73 42.59
C THR A 402 19.94 34.60 41.35
N VAL A 403 18.62 34.49 41.54
CA VAL A 403 17.66 34.39 40.43
C VAL A 403 17.26 35.79 39.93
N THR A 404 17.31 36.80 40.80
CA THR A 404 16.95 38.19 40.49
C THR A 404 17.95 38.82 39.51
N THR A 405 19.23 38.44 39.59
CA THR A 405 20.31 38.95 38.72
C THR A 405 20.25 38.38 37.30
N ALA A 406 19.76 37.15 37.12
CA ALA A 406 19.65 36.52 35.80
C ALA A 406 18.54 37.14 34.93
N ALA A 407 17.45 37.60 35.54
CA ALA A 407 16.34 38.25 34.84
C ALA A 407 16.72 39.64 34.26
N HIS A 408 17.71 40.33 34.83
CA HIS A 408 18.16 41.65 34.36
C HIS A 408 19.12 41.59 33.16
N SER A 409 19.72 40.43 32.87
CA SER A 409 20.69 40.29 31.76
C SER A 409 20.04 39.91 30.42
N ALA A 410 18.73 39.65 30.40
CA ALA A 410 17.99 39.21 29.21
C ALA A 410 17.15 40.31 28.55
N SER A 411 17.45 41.59 28.78
CA SER A 411 16.80 42.70 28.07
C SER A 411 17.47 42.98 26.71
N HIS A 412 16.82 42.49 25.65
CA HIS A 412 16.87 42.89 24.23
C HIS A 412 18.20 42.95 23.45
N PRO A 413 18.30 42.27 22.28
CA PRO A 413 19.27 42.65 21.25
C PRO A 413 18.80 43.91 20.52
N THR A 414 19.60 44.96 20.61
CA THR A 414 19.43 46.23 19.89
C THR A 414 19.58 46.00 18.39
N VAL A 415 18.53 46.26 17.61
CA VAL A 415 18.59 46.32 16.13
C VAL A 415 19.39 47.56 15.72
N PRO A 416 20.44 47.47 14.88
CA PRO A 416 21.16 48.65 14.42
C PRO A 416 20.35 49.40 13.36
N ARG A 417 20.11 50.68 13.63
CA ARG A 417 19.47 51.66 12.76
C ARG A 417 20.51 52.25 11.80
N THR A 418 20.42 51.92 10.51
CA THR A 418 21.20 52.57 9.44
C THR A 418 20.66 53.99 9.17
N ALA A 419 21.56 54.98 9.16
CA ALA A 419 21.29 56.37 8.78
C ALA A 419 22.15 56.76 7.55
N PRO A 420 21.77 57.79 6.76
CA PRO A 420 22.25 57.97 5.39
C PRO A 420 23.46 58.92 5.22
N ALA A 421 24.10 58.73 4.06
CA ALA A 421 25.15 59.45 3.30
C ALA A 421 25.66 60.86 3.72
N SER A 422 26.98 61.07 3.58
CA SER A 422 27.54 62.25 2.87
C SER A 422 29.02 62.10 2.44
N ASN A 423 29.22 62.13 1.12
CA ASN A 423 30.25 62.81 0.33
C ASN A 423 31.47 63.49 1.00
N ARG A 424 32.68 63.12 0.56
CA ARG A 424 33.92 63.94 0.52
C ARG A 424 34.65 63.56 -0.79
N GLN A 425 34.55 64.36 -1.85
CA GLN A 425 35.49 65.40 -2.29
C GLN A 425 36.97 64.98 -2.32
N ASP A 426 37.50 64.87 -3.54
CA ASP A 426 38.93 64.87 -3.92
C ASP A 426 39.63 66.18 -3.50
N PRO A 427 40.98 66.20 -3.41
CA PRO A 427 41.72 66.71 -4.57
C PRO A 427 43.10 66.07 -4.86
N LEU A 428 43.50 66.27 -6.13
CA LEU A 428 44.79 66.11 -6.84
C LEU A 428 45.17 64.73 -7.37
#